data_AF-A0A6M4BM91-F1
#
_entry.id   AF-A0A6M4BM91-F1
#
_cell.length_a   1.000
_cell.length_b   1.000
_cell.length_c   1.000
_cell.angle_alpha   90.00
_cell.angle_beta   90.00
_cell.angle_gamma   90.00
#
_symmetry.space_group_name_H-M   'P 1'
#
loop_
_entity.id
_entity.type
_entity.pdbx_description
1 polymer ?
#
loop_
_entity_poly.entity_id
_entity_poly.type
_entity_poly.pdbx_seq_one_letter_code
_entity_poly.pdbx_strand_id
1 'polypeptide(L)'
;PQHMLMRVSIGIHGEDIEGAINTYNLLSEKYFTHASPTLFSAATPRPQLSSCYLLAMKDDSIEGIYDTLKQCALISKSAGGIGLHVHCIRAKGSYIAGTNGVSNGLVPMLRVYNNTARYVDQGGNKRPGAFAVYVEPWHADIFEFLDLKKNTGKEEVRARELFYALWIPDLFMQRVESNENWSLMCPHDCPDLADHWGKEFDALYKKYEDEKRYVKQVRAQILWKAIIEAQVETGTPYMLYKDACNRKSNQKNLGTIKCSNLCTEIVEYTSSDEVAVCNLASIALNMFVNEDKSYNFIKLKEVTKIVTQNLNKIIDVNYYPIPEAKNSNMRHRPIGIGVQGLADTFVLMRIPYESKSAIML
;
A
#
# COMPACT_ATOMS: atom_id res chain seq x y z
N PRO A 1 -10.71 -25.23 -16.06
CA PRO A 1 -11.18 -24.07 -15.24
C PRO A 1 -11.98 -24.50 -13.99
N GLN A 2 -13.05 -25.28 -14.15
CA GLN A 2 -13.96 -25.61 -13.04
C GLN A 2 -13.29 -26.31 -11.85
N HIS A 3 -12.36 -27.25 -12.09
CA HIS A 3 -11.60 -27.89 -11.01
C HIS A 3 -10.82 -26.90 -10.14
N MET A 4 -10.28 -25.84 -10.74
CA MET A 4 -9.57 -24.79 -10.00
C MET A 4 -10.54 -24.00 -9.12
N LEU A 5 -11.72 -23.65 -9.64
CA LEU A 5 -12.74 -22.91 -8.87
C LEU A 5 -13.29 -23.75 -7.70
N MET A 6 -13.50 -25.05 -7.91
CA MET A 6 -13.90 -25.95 -6.82
C MET A 6 -12.79 -26.12 -5.78
N ARG A 7 -11.53 -26.27 -6.21
CA ARG A 7 -10.37 -26.29 -5.29
C ARG A 7 -10.29 -25.03 -4.43
N VAL A 8 -10.52 -23.87 -5.03
CA VAL A 8 -10.55 -22.59 -4.30
C VAL A 8 -11.69 -22.57 -3.28
N SER A 9 -12.88 -23.00 -3.68
CA SER A 9 -14.06 -23.02 -2.81
C SER A 9 -13.84 -23.97 -1.62
N ILE A 10 -13.36 -25.18 -1.85
CA ILE A 10 -12.99 -26.12 -0.77
C ILE A 10 -11.85 -25.57 0.09
N GLY A 11 -10.84 -24.94 -0.52
CA GLY A 11 -9.71 -24.38 0.22
C GLY A 11 -10.07 -23.23 1.17
N ILE A 12 -11.17 -22.52 0.90
CA ILE A 12 -11.70 -21.46 1.78
C ILE A 12 -12.66 -22.03 2.83
N HIS A 13 -13.51 -22.97 2.45
CA HIS A 13 -14.61 -23.44 3.29
C HIS A 13 -14.29 -24.70 4.10
N GLY A 14 -13.26 -25.47 3.74
CA GLY A 14 -12.92 -26.73 4.40
C GLY A 14 -14.06 -27.73 4.34
N GLU A 15 -14.56 -28.14 5.51
CA GLU A 15 -15.65 -29.11 5.67
C GLU A 15 -17.05 -28.51 5.45
N ASP A 16 -17.18 -27.18 5.35
CA ASP A 16 -18.44 -26.50 5.01
C ASP A 16 -18.73 -26.65 3.50
N ILE A 17 -19.26 -27.81 3.12
CA ILE A 17 -19.54 -28.15 1.73
C ILE A 17 -20.65 -27.28 1.13
N GLU A 18 -21.65 -26.88 1.92
CA GLU A 18 -22.73 -26.02 1.44
C GLU A 18 -22.20 -24.64 1.05
N GLY A 19 -21.37 -24.04 1.90
CA GLY A 19 -20.67 -22.80 1.58
C GLY A 19 -19.72 -22.94 0.39
N ALA A 20 -19.01 -24.07 0.28
CA ALA A 20 -18.14 -24.35 -0.86
C ALA A 20 -18.91 -24.41 -2.19
N ILE A 21 -20.06 -25.09 -2.22
CA ILE A 21 -20.92 -25.18 -3.42
C ILE A 21 -21.45 -23.79 -3.79
N ASN A 22 -21.91 -23.01 -2.81
CA ASN A 22 -22.40 -21.65 -3.05
C ASN A 22 -21.30 -20.74 -3.66
N THR A 23 -20.11 -20.76 -3.06
CA THR A 23 -18.95 -20.02 -3.59
C THR A 23 -18.55 -20.49 -4.98
N TYR A 24 -18.55 -21.80 -5.24
CA TYR A 24 -18.23 -22.35 -6.56
C TYR A 24 -19.21 -21.87 -7.63
N ASN A 25 -20.52 -21.92 -7.36
CA ASN A 25 -21.53 -21.48 -8.31
C ASN A 25 -21.31 -20.00 -8.68
N LEU A 26 -21.17 -19.13 -7.68
CA LEU A 26 -20.94 -17.69 -7.91
C LEU A 26 -19.62 -17.40 -8.66
N LEU A 27 -18.54 -18.14 -8.37
CA LEU A 27 -17.27 -18.01 -9.10
C LEU A 27 -17.38 -18.49 -10.55
N SER A 28 -18.03 -19.63 -10.78
CA SER A 28 -18.18 -20.25 -12.10
C SER A 28 -19.13 -19.48 -13.03
N GLU A 29 -20.16 -18.86 -12.44
CA GLU A 29 -21.07 -17.91 -13.09
C GLU A 29 -20.48 -16.50 -13.21
N LYS A 30 -19.27 -16.28 -12.68
CA LYS A 30 -18.46 -15.05 -12.81
C LYS A 30 -19.03 -13.82 -12.08
N TYR A 31 -19.87 -14.00 -11.07
CA TYR A 31 -20.39 -12.88 -10.27
C TYR A 31 -19.28 -12.11 -9.53
N PHE A 32 -18.23 -12.81 -9.14
CA PHE A 32 -17.04 -12.22 -8.54
C PHE A 32 -15.82 -13.12 -8.79
N THR A 33 -14.64 -12.65 -8.42
CA THR A 33 -13.43 -13.47 -8.38
C THR A 33 -12.60 -13.16 -7.14
N HIS A 34 -11.94 -14.18 -6.59
CA HIS A 34 -10.92 -13.98 -5.57
C HIS A 34 -9.60 -13.50 -6.20
N ALA A 35 -8.75 -12.85 -5.42
CA ALA A 35 -7.46 -12.39 -5.91
C ALA A 35 -6.57 -13.55 -6.39
N SER A 36 -5.62 -13.24 -7.28
CA SER A 36 -4.75 -14.26 -7.88
C SER A 36 -4.06 -15.18 -6.86
N PRO A 37 -3.51 -14.68 -5.72
CA PRO A 37 -2.89 -15.55 -4.72
C PRO A 37 -3.84 -16.57 -4.12
N THR A 38 -5.11 -16.19 -3.90
CA THR A 38 -6.14 -17.13 -3.46
C THR A 38 -6.39 -18.21 -4.53
N LEU A 39 -6.53 -17.80 -5.80
CA LEU A 39 -6.74 -18.74 -6.92
C LEU A 39 -5.56 -19.72 -7.10
N PHE A 40 -4.33 -19.23 -6.88
CA PHE A 40 -3.12 -20.03 -6.97
C PHE A 40 -2.97 -21.01 -5.80
N SER A 41 -3.22 -20.54 -4.57
CA SER A 41 -2.71 -21.22 -3.37
C SER A 41 -3.78 -21.89 -2.52
N ALA A 42 -5.08 -21.66 -2.74
CA ALA A 42 -6.13 -22.32 -1.97
C ALA A 42 -6.05 -23.86 -2.04
N ALA A 43 -6.16 -24.53 -0.90
CA ALA A 43 -5.98 -25.98 -0.75
C ALA A 43 -4.61 -26.52 -1.24
N THR A 44 -3.55 -25.70 -1.17
CA THR A 44 -2.15 -26.14 -1.39
C THR A 44 -1.42 -26.32 -0.06
N PRO A 45 -0.23 -26.96 -0.01
CA PRO A 45 0.46 -27.27 1.25
C PRO A 45 0.80 -26.06 2.15
N ARG A 46 0.98 -24.87 1.56
CA ARG A 46 1.22 -23.60 2.28
C ARG A 46 0.38 -22.50 1.63
N PRO A 47 -0.91 -22.40 1.99
CA PRO A 47 -1.86 -21.55 1.27
C PRO A 47 -1.65 -20.07 1.63
N GLN A 48 -0.76 -19.37 0.91
CA GLN A 48 -0.66 -17.90 0.98
C GLN A 48 -1.72 -17.31 0.03
N LEU A 49 -2.83 -16.88 0.60
CA LEU A 49 -4.04 -16.42 -0.09
C LEU A 49 -4.16 -14.89 -0.17
N SER A 50 -3.43 -14.16 0.67
CA SER A 50 -3.41 -12.70 0.75
C SER A 50 -2.51 -12.08 -0.31
N SER A 51 -2.84 -10.86 -0.74
CA SER A 51 -2.20 -10.27 -1.93
C SER A 51 -1.05 -9.32 -1.63
N CYS A 52 -1.24 -8.42 -0.69
CA CYS A 52 -0.29 -7.37 -0.39
C CYS A 52 -0.11 -7.24 1.12
N TYR A 53 0.99 -6.61 1.50
CA TYR A 53 1.40 -6.37 2.87
C TYR A 53 1.83 -4.91 3.03
N LEU A 54 1.61 -4.33 4.21
CA LEU A 54 2.05 -2.98 4.55
C LEU A 54 2.99 -3.08 5.76
N LEU A 55 4.18 -2.50 5.65
CA LEU A 55 5.22 -2.60 6.66
C LEU A 55 5.65 -1.23 7.16
N ALA A 56 5.91 -1.20 8.46
CA ALA A 56 6.71 -0.17 9.08
C ALA A 56 8.19 -0.54 9.05
N MET A 57 9.03 0.42 8.68
CA MET A 57 10.45 0.33 9.03
C MET A 57 10.58 0.24 10.56
N LYS A 58 11.15 -0.86 11.07
CA LYS A 58 11.14 -1.18 12.50
C LYS A 58 11.82 -0.12 13.36
N ASP A 59 12.97 0.37 12.92
CA ASP A 59 13.79 1.32 13.67
C ASP A 59 14.81 2.04 12.75
N ASP A 60 15.28 3.21 13.18
CA ASP A 60 16.37 3.98 12.56
C ASP A 60 17.74 3.45 13.00
N SER A 61 17.96 2.17 12.75
CA SER A 61 19.18 1.43 13.07
C SER A 61 19.47 0.37 12.02
N ILE A 62 20.73 -0.10 11.94
CA ILE A 62 21.09 -1.19 11.02
C ILE A 62 20.30 -2.46 11.34
N GLU A 63 20.08 -2.76 12.61
CA GLU A 63 19.30 -3.93 13.02
C GLU A 63 17.84 -3.81 12.57
N GLY A 64 17.19 -2.67 12.83
CA GLY A 64 15.82 -2.40 12.35
C GLY A 64 15.68 -2.44 10.82
N ILE A 65 16.65 -1.86 10.10
CA ILE A 65 16.68 -1.84 8.63
C ILE A 65 16.80 -3.26 8.06
N TYR A 66 17.69 -4.08 8.60
CA TYR A 66 17.94 -5.43 8.08
C TYR A 66 16.86 -6.43 8.52
N ASP A 67 16.26 -6.26 9.69
CA ASP A 67 15.08 -7.04 10.09
C ASP A 67 13.88 -6.75 9.17
N THR A 68 13.65 -5.48 8.86
CA THR A 68 12.61 -5.07 7.90
C THR A 68 12.90 -5.62 6.50
N LEU A 69 14.16 -5.64 6.08
CA LEU A 69 14.58 -6.22 4.80
C LEU A 69 14.33 -7.73 4.75
N LYS A 70 14.64 -8.44 5.84
CA LYS A 70 14.35 -9.88 6.00
C LYS A 70 12.85 -10.14 5.90
N GLN A 71 12.01 -9.33 6.55
CA GLN A 71 10.56 -9.43 6.43
C GLN A 71 10.11 -9.24 4.96
N CYS A 72 10.63 -8.22 4.27
CA CYS A 72 10.32 -7.98 2.86
C CYS A 72 10.73 -9.17 1.97
N ALA A 73 11.90 -9.76 2.21
CA ALA A 73 12.36 -10.94 1.47
C ALA A 73 11.46 -12.17 1.69
N LEU A 74 11.03 -12.41 2.94
CA LEU A 74 10.12 -13.53 3.25
C LEU A 74 8.74 -13.35 2.62
N ILE A 75 8.20 -12.13 2.63
CA ILE A 75 6.94 -11.79 1.98
C ILE A 75 7.04 -11.93 0.47
N SER A 76 8.11 -11.39 -0.14
CA SER A 76 8.34 -11.46 -1.60
C SER A 76 8.46 -12.91 -2.07
N LYS A 77 9.21 -13.75 -1.32
CA LYS A 77 9.31 -15.19 -1.59
C LYS A 77 7.94 -15.88 -1.66
N SER A 78 6.99 -15.40 -0.85
CA SER A 78 5.62 -15.89 -0.80
C SER A 78 4.66 -15.11 -1.72
N ALA A 79 5.21 -14.43 -2.74
CA ALA A 79 4.51 -13.69 -3.78
C ALA A 79 3.61 -12.54 -3.31
N GLY A 80 3.92 -11.93 -2.16
CA GLY A 80 3.24 -10.73 -1.67
C GLY A 80 3.84 -9.44 -2.25
N GLY A 81 2.98 -8.51 -2.67
CA GLY A 81 3.38 -7.11 -2.91
C GLY A 81 3.54 -6.35 -1.59
N ILE A 82 4.39 -5.33 -1.56
CA ILE A 82 4.73 -4.59 -0.32
C ILE A 82 4.49 -3.10 -0.49
N GLY A 83 3.84 -2.47 0.49
CA GLY A 83 4.00 -1.05 0.80
C GLY A 83 4.90 -0.89 2.03
N LEU A 84 5.96 -0.08 1.94
CA LEU A 84 6.92 0.13 3.02
C LEU A 84 7.08 1.62 3.27
N HIS A 85 6.79 2.09 4.47
CA HIS A 85 7.13 3.46 4.85
C HIS A 85 8.54 3.56 5.44
N VAL A 86 9.29 4.58 5.02
CA VAL A 86 10.69 4.79 5.45
C VAL A 86 10.92 6.15 6.10
N HIS A 87 9.83 6.83 6.50
CA HIS A 87 9.83 8.19 7.08
C HIS A 87 10.77 8.37 8.27
N CYS A 88 11.00 7.31 9.05
CA CYS A 88 11.78 7.36 10.28
C CYS A 88 13.30 7.25 10.07
N ILE A 89 13.76 6.88 8.87
CA ILE A 89 15.19 6.69 8.61
C ILE A 89 15.88 8.03 8.47
N ARG A 90 16.96 8.24 9.21
CA ARG A 90 17.69 9.52 9.20
C ARG A 90 18.23 9.88 7.82
N ALA A 91 18.14 11.16 7.48
CA ALA A 91 18.57 11.71 6.21
C ALA A 91 20.10 11.73 6.04
N LYS A 92 20.56 11.93 4.80
CA LYS A 92 21.99 12.04 4.48
C LYS A 92 22.67 13.17 5.27
N GLY A 93 23.86 12.89 5.80
CA GLY A 93 24.66 13.83 6.59
C GLY A 93 24.32 13.85 8.08
N SER A 94 23.25 13.18 8.51
CA SER A 94 22.88 13.11 9.93
C SER A 94 23.89 12.31 10.76
N TYR A 95 24.17 12.75 11.97
CA TYR A 95 25.17 12.13 12.84
C TYR A 95 24.79 10.70 13.28
N ILE A 96 25.79 9.83 13.47
CA ILE A 96 25.65 8.47 14.00
C ILE A 96 26.55 8.33 15.23
N ALA A 97 25.93 8.39 16.42
CA ALA A 97 26.65 8.37 17.69
C ALA A 97 27.52 7.11 17.89
N GLY A 98 27.00 5.92 17.54
CA GLY A 98 27.69 4.65 17.79
C GLY A 98 28.95 4.42 16.96
N THR A 99 29.05 5.04 15.77
CA THR A 99 30.20 4.88 14.86
C THR A 99 30.99 6.17 14.65
N ASN A 100 30.58 7.27 15.31
CA ASN A 100 31.11 8.62 15.13
C ASN A 100 31.17 9.04 13.64
N GLY A 101 30.17 8.62 12.87
CA GLY A 101 30.07 8.83 11.43
C GLY A 101 28.85 9.67 11.04
N VAL A 102 28.61 9.76 9.73
CA VAL A 102 27.41 10.40 9.16
C VAL A 102 26.62 9.41 8.31
N SER A 103 25.30 9.54 8.31
CA SER A 103 24.40 8.73 7.50
C SER A 103 24.56 9.03 6.01
N ASN A 104 24.44 8.00 5.19
CA ASN A 104 24.38 8.14 3.74
C ASN A 104 22.94 8.39 3.22
N GLY A 105 21.94 8.41 4.11
CA GLY A 105 20.54 8.71 3.81
C GLY A 105 19.78 7.54 3.16
N LEU A 106 18.60 7.87 2.62
CA LEU A 106 17.67 6.88 2.06
C LEU A 106 18.21 6.18 0.81
N VAL A 107 18.94 6.88 -0.06
CA VAL A 107 19.30 6.37 -1.39
C VAL A 107 20.09 5.04 -1.32
N PRO A 108 21.20 4.93 -0.54
CA PRO A 108 21.93 3.67 -0.47
C PRO A 108 21.15 2.55 0.21
N MET A 109 20.33 2.88 1.22
CA MET A 109 19.44 1.90 1.86
C MET A 109 18.46 1.33 0.84
N LEU A 110 17.79 2.18 0.07
CA LEU A 110 16.82 1.76 -0.93
C LEU A 110 17.44 0.97 -2.08
N ARG A 111 18.74 1.15 -2.37
CA ARG A 111 19.45 0.27 -3.31
C ARG A 111 19.60 -1.17 -2.81
N VAL A 112 19.75 -1.37 -1.51
CA VAL A 112 19.72 -2.72 -0.93
C VAL A 112 18.35 -3.36 -1.13
N TYR A 113 17.28 -2.62 -0.81
CA TYR A 113 15.90 -3.08 -1.04
C TYR A 113 15.61 -3.36 -2.52
N ASN A 114 16.09 -2.51 -3.42
CA ASN A 114 15.99 -2.71 -4.87
C ASN A 114 16.62 -4.03 -5.30
N ASN A 115 17.84 -4.31 -4.85
CA ASN A 115 18.53 -5.54 -5.21
C ASN A 115 17.87 -6.78 -4.59
N THR A 116 17.29 -6.65 -3.39
CA THR A 116 16.48 -7.71 -2.78
C THR A 116 15.20 -7.97 -3.57
N ALA A 117 14.49 -6.93 -4.04
CA ALA A 117 13.32 -7.09 -4.91
C ALA A 117 13.66 -7.82 -6.22
N ARG A 118 14.86 -7.55 -6.76
CA ARG A 118 15.38 -8.21 -7.97
C ARG A 118 15.82 -9.64 -7.74
N TYR A 119 16.39 -9.94 -6.56
CA TYR A 119 16.90 -11.27 -6.21
C TYR A 119 15.78 -12.23 -5.82
N VAL A 120 14.84 -11.76 -4.98
CA VAL A 120 13.71 -12.55 -4.50
C VAL A 120 12.51 -12.29 -5.39
N ASP A 121 12.56 -12.87 -6.59
CA ASP A 121 11.40 -12.91 -7.46
C ASP A 121 10.25 -13.70 -6.79
N GLN A 122 9.02 -13.28 -7.04
CA GLN A 122 7.83 -13.83 -6.40
C GLN A 122 7.57 -15.25 -6.92
N GLY A 123 8.15 -16.24 -6.25
CA GLY A 123 7.84 -17.66 -6.44
C GLY A 123 8.47 -18.31 -7.67
N GLY A 124 9.70 -17.94 -8.04
CA GLY A 124 10.44 -18.55 -9.15
C GLY A 124 10.01 -18.01 -10.50
N ASN A 125 10.06 -16.68 -10.64
CA ASN A 125 9.69 -15.92 -11.84
C ASN A 125 8.18 -15.90 -12.18
N LYS A 126 7.28 -16.16 -11.22
CA LYS A 126 5.83 -15.95 -11.46
C LYS A 126 5.49 -14.46 -11.53
N ARG A 127 6.18 -13.61 -10.76
CA ARG A 127 6.13 -12.14 -10.80
C ARG A 127 7.47 -11.56 -10.26
N PRO A 128 7.93 -10.38 -10.71
CA PRO A 128 9.03 -9.67 -10.05
C PRO A 128 8.65 -9.25 -8.62
N GLY A 129 9.62 -9.17 -7.69
CA GLY A 129 9.39 -8.56 -6.38
C GLY A 129 8.97 -7.09 -6.54
N ALA A 130 7.87 -6.69 -5.89
CA ALA A 130 7.28 -5.37 -6.08
C ALA A 130 7.06 -4.66 -4.75
N PHE A 131 7.91 -3.67 -4.45
CA PHE A 131 7.83 -2.87 -3.23
C PHE A 131 7.55 -1.41 -3.59
N ALA A 132 6.47 -0.84 -3.05
CA ALA A 132 6.22 0.60 -3.05
C ALA A 132 6.78 1.23 -1.78
N VAL A 133 7.69 2.17 -1.95
CA VAL A 133 8.30 2.91 -0.86
C VAL A 133 7.54 4.22 -0.65
N TYR A 134 7.11 4.46 0.58
CA TYR A 134 6.39 5.65 1.00
C TYR A 134 7.31 6.58 1.78
N VAL A 135 7.34 7.85 1.38
CA VAL A 135 8.05 8.95 2.05
C VAL A 135 7.13 10.16 2.21
N GLU A 136 7.18 10.82 3.36
CA GLU A 136 6.52 12.12 3.55
C GLU A 136 7.38 13.26 2.97
N PRO A 137 6.77 14.28 2.33
CA PRO A 137 7.51 15.30 1.57
C PRO A 137 8.36 16.26 2.41
N TRP A 138 8.27 16.21 3.75
CA TRP A 138 9.17 16.96 4.63
C TRP A 138 10.54 16.29 4.80
N HIS A 139 10.72 15.04 4.37
CA HIS A 139 11.97 14.32 4.56
C HIS A 139 13.13 14.98 3.81
N ALA A 140 14.31 15.11 4.44
CA ALA A 140 15.43 15.84 3.85
C ALA A 140 16.01 15.23 2.55
N ASP A 141 15.89 13.93 2.35
CA ASP A 141 16.29 13.24 1.10
C ASP A 141 15.19 13.21 0.02
N ILE A 142 14.14 14.03 0.12
CA ILE A 142 12.96 13.94 -0.78
C ILE A 142 13.29 14.19 -2.25
N PHE A 143 14.23 15.09 -2.56
CA PHE A 143 14.59 15.38 -3.95
C PHE A 143 15.30 14.20 -4.60
N GLU A 144 16.26 13.60 -3.89
CA GLU A 144 16.96 12.41 -4.34
C GLU A 144 16.02 11.21 -4.43
N PHE A 145 15.03 11.10 -3.54
CA PHE A 145 13.99 10.07 -3.59
C PHE A 145 13.17 10.14 -4.89
N LEU A 146 12.79 11.34 -5.34
CA LEU A 146 12.04 11.56 -6.59
C LEU A 146 12.84 11.16 -7.85
N ASP A 147 14.17 11.17 -7.76
CA ASP A 147 15.05 10.82 -8.88
C ASP A 147 15.32 9.30 -9.01
N LEU A 148 14.97 8.49 -8.00
CA LEU A 148 15.41 7.08 -7.93
C LEU A 148 14.89 6.19 -9.08
N LYS A 149 13.70 6.52 -9.63
CA LYS A 149 13.08 5.79 -10.75
C LYS A 149 13.51 6.30 -12.12
N LYS A 150 14.09 7.50 -12.21
CA LYS A 150 14.42 8.13 -13.50
C LYS A 150 15.38 7.27 -14.31
N ASN A 151 15.16 7.19 -15.61
CA ASN A 151 16.03 6.40 -16.50
C ASN A 151 17.44 7.01 -16.60
N THR A 152 17.53 8.33 -16.67
CA THR A 152 18.80 9.07 -16.72
C THR A 152 19.43 9.22 -15.33
N GLY A 153 20.75 9.30 -15.27
CA GLY A 153 21.54 9.50 -14.03
C GLY A 153 22.49 8.34 -13.74
N LYS A 154 23.30 8.49 -12.69
CA LYS A 154 24.28 7.46 -12.31
C LYS A 154 23.60 6.29 -11.59
N GLU A 155 24.04 5.07 -11.85
CA GLU A 155 23.44 3.86 -11.25
C GLU A 155 23.56 3.81 -9.73
N GLU A 156 24.56 4.47 -9.14
CA GLU A 156 24.74 4.46 -7.69
C GLU A 156 23.66 5.24 -6.93
N VAL A 157 22.86 6.03 -7.65
CA VAL A 157 21.76 6.85 -7.12
C VAL A 157 20.41 6.49 -7.74
N ARG A 158 20.26 5.24 -8.20
CA ARG A 158 19.03 4.72 -8.81
C ARG A 158 18.59 3.41 -8.16
N ALA A 159 17.28 3.20 -8.13
CA ALA A 159 16.64 2.01 -7.58
C ALA A 159 15.37 1.66 -8.37
N ARG A 160 15.54 1.45 -9.68
CA ARG A 160 14.43 1.40 -10.64
C ARG A 160 13.49 0.19 -10.53
N GLU A 161 13.82 -0.82 -9.74
CA GLU A 161 12.94 -1.98 -9.52
C GLU A 161 11.86 -1.68 -8.47
N LEU A 162 12.05 -0.62 -7.66
CA LEU A 162 11.09 -0.20 -6.66
C LEU A 162 10.00 0.70 -7.26
N PHE A 163 8.87 0.80 -6.57
CA PHE A 163 7.83 1.79 -6.80
C PHE A 163 7.91 2.88 -5.75
N TYR A 164 7.44 4.08 -6.07
CA TYR A 164 7.60 5.26 -5.22
C TYR A 164 6.26 5.94 -4.98
N ALA A 165 6.04 6.35 -3.74
CA ALA A 165 4.80 6.98 -3.30
C ALA A 165 5.08 8.10 -2.30
N LEU A 166 4.27 9.16 -2.37
CA LEU A 166 4.27 10.23 -1.40
C LEU A 166 3.12 10.07 -0.43
N TRP A 167 3.42 10.26 0.86
CA TRP A 167 2.43 10.32 1.95
C TRP A 167 2.31 11.78 2.40
N ILE A 168 1.35 12.49 1.81
CA ILE A 168 1.35 13.96 1.76
C ILE A 168 0.46 14.55 2.87
N PRO A 169 1.01 15.37 3.79
CA PRO A 169 0.20 16.12 4.74
C PRO A 169 -0.53 17.29 4.03
N ASP A 170 -1.71 17.67 4.53
CA ASP A 170 -2.51 18.78 4.02
C ASP A 170 -1.70 20.09 4.03
N LEU A 171 -0.85 20.29 5.05
CA LEU A 171 0.03 21.46 5.16
C LEU A 171 0.97 21.65 3.97
N PHE A 172 1.50 20.57 3.39
CA PHE A 172 2.38 20.71 2.22
C PHE A 172 1.60 21.31 1.06
N MET A 173 0.37 20.81 0.81
CA MET A 173 -0.48 21.31 -0.26
C MET A 173 -0.89 22.77 -0.03
N GLN A 174 -1.23 23.14 1.21
CA GLN A 174 -1.51 24.52 1.58
C GLN A 174 -0.32 25.45 1.28
N ARG A 175 0.91 25.02 1.61
CA ARG A 175 2.12 25.83 1.33
C ARG A 175 2.49 25.88 -0.15
N VAL A 176 2.15 24.86 -0.93
CA VAL A 176 2.29 24.92 -2.39
C VAL A 176 1.35 25.97 -2.98
N GLU A 177 0.10 25.99 -2.53
CA GLU A 177 -0.93 26.95 -2.96
C GLU A 177 -0.57 28.38 -2.58
N SER A 178 -0.20 28.63 -1.32
CA SER A 178 0.18 29.97 -0.84
C SER A 178 1.59 30.40 -1.26
N ASN A 179 2.35 29.53 -1.93
CA ASN A 179 3.77 29.70 -2.21
C ASN A 179 4.51 30.09 -0.92
N GLU A 180 4.54 29.21 0.05
CA GLU A 180 5.30 29.40 1.29
C GLU A 180 6.62 28.61 1.27
N ASN A 181 7.45 28.82 2.29
CA ASN A 181 8.64 28.00 2.49
C ASN A 181 8.22 26.62 3.02
N TRP A 182 8.96 25.59 2.61
CA TRP A 182 8.85 24.23 3.07
C TRP A 182 10.19 23.79 3.65
N SER A 183 10.17 23.38 4.91
CA SER A 183 11.32 22.90 5.65
C SER A 183 11.52 21.40 5.46
N LEU A 184 12.72 21.04 5.05
CA LEU A 184 13.17 19.67 4.90
C LEU A 184 13.91 19.26 6.17
N MET A 185 13.43 18.20 6.82
CA MET A 185 13.84 17.78 8.15
C MET A 185 14.41 16.36 8.14
N CYS A 186 15.32 16.10 9.06
CA CYS A 186 15.75 14.74 9.38
C CYS A 186 14.86 14.19 10.51
N PRO A 187 14.31 12.98 10.40
CA PRO A 187 13.49 12.40 11.48
C PRO A 187 14.26 12.19 12.79
N HIS A 188 15.59 12.06 12.75
CA HIS A 188 16.41 12.01 13.96
C HIS A 188 16.39 13.34 14.73
N ASP A 189 16.48 14.45 14.00
CA ASP A 189 16.47 15.80 14.58
C ASP A 189 15.05 16.33 14.79
N CYS A 190 14.04 15.76 14.13
CA CYS A 190 12.63 16.12 14.21
C CYS A 190 11.78 14.84 14.34
N PRO A 191 11.82 14.18 15.51
CA PRO A 191 11.11 12.92 15.73
C PRO A 191 9.58 13.11 15.68
N ASP A 192 8.86 11.99 15.62
CA ASP A 192 7.40 11.91 15.78
C ASP A 192 6.54 12.61 14.70
N LEU A 193 7.12 13.28 13.71
CA LEU A 193 6.37 13.85 12.57
C LEU A 193 5.55 12.78 11.83
N ALA A 194 6.11 11.59 11.64
CA ALA A 194 5.43 10.47 11.01
C ALA A 194 4.32 9.86 11.91
N ASP A 195 4.34 10.15 13.20
CA ASP A 195 3.42 9.63 14.21
C ASP A 195 2.23 10.55 14.49
N HIS A 196 2.20 11.75 13.91
CA HIS A 196 1.10 12.71 14.00
C HIS A 196 0.53 13.04 12.62
N TRP A 197 -0.73 13.47 12.57
CA TRP A 197 -1.40 13.90 11.33
C TRP A 197 -2.32 15.09 11.59
N GLY A 198 -2.73 15.78 10.52
CA GLY A 198 -3.58 16.96 10.58
C GLY A 198 -3.01 18.05 11.50
N LYS A 199 -3.86 18.62 12.37
CA LYS A 199 -3.47 19.77 13.20
C LYS A 199 -2.31 19.48 14.16
N GLU A 200 -2.17 18.24 14.64
CA GLU A 200 -1.08 17.85 15.54
C GLU A 200 0.24 17.81 14.79
N PHE A 201 0.24 17.27 13.56
CA PHE A 201 1.39 17.35 12.66
C PHE A 201 1.76 18.80 12.36
N ASP A 202 0.78 19.65 12.01
CA ASP A 202 1.03 21.05 11.67
C ASP A 202 1.69 21.81 12.82
N ALA A 203 1.22 21.60 14.05
CA ALA A 203 1.76 22.25 15.23
C ALA A 203 3.21 21.78 15.53
N LEU A 204 3.46 20.47 15.44
CA LEU A 204 4.78 19.90 15.68
C LEU A 204 5.79 20.34 14.61
N TYR A 205 5.39 20.31 13.34
CA TYR A 205 6.22 20.74 12.22
C TYR A 205 6.60 22.22 12.35
N LYS A 206 5.64 23.11 12.61
CA LYS A 206 5.91 24.54 12.81
C LYS A 206 6.79 24.81 14.03
N LYS A 207 6.60 24.06 15.13
CA LYS A 207 7.48 24.14 16.30
C LYS A 207 8.94 23.84 15.92
N TYR A 208 9.19 22.80 15.13
CA TYR A 208 10.56 22.49 14.67
C TYR A 208 11.13 23.54 13.71
N GLU A 209 10.28 24.21 12.93
CA GLU A 209 10.71 25.37 12.13
C GLU A 209 11.13 26.55 13.01
N ASP A 210 10.35 26.87 14.05
CA ASP A 210 10.66 27.94 15.01
C ASP A 210 11.96 27.66 15.77
N GLU A 211 12.20 26.38 16.12
CA GLU A 211 13.45 25.88 16.72
C GLU A 211 14.62 25.78 15.71
N LYS A 212 14.38 26.06 14.42
CA LYS A 212 15.36 25.94 13.32
C LYS A 212 15.97 24.55 13.17
N ARG A 213 15.21 23.50 13.45
CA ARG A 213 15.63 22.08 13.38
C ARG A 213 15.46 21.47 11.99
N TYR A 214 15.62 22.27 10.95
CA TYR A 214 15.55 21.81 9.55
C TYR A 214 16.94 21.73 8.94
N VAL A 215 17.13 20.77 8.02
CA VAL A 215 18.36 20.63 7.23
C VAL A 215 18.42 21.70 6.14
N LYS A 216 17.28 22.00 5.51
CA LYS A 216 17.17 22.97 4.42
C LYS A 216 15.75 23.52 4.32
N GLN A 217 15.60 24.77 3.90
CA GLN A 217 14.32 25.33 3.48
C GLN A 217 14.32 25.58 1.97
N VAL A 218 13.20 25.25 1.33
CA VAL A 218 12.94 25.52 -0.10
C VAL A 218 11.58 26.20 -0.24
N ARG A 219 11.28 26.79 -1.39
CA ARG A 219 9.89 27.14 -1.70
C ARG A 219 9.11 25.87 -1.94
N ALA A 220 7.91 25.75 -1.37
CA ALA A 220 7.08 24.55 -1.53
C ALA A 220 6.83 24.21 -3.01
N GLN A 221 6.65 25.24 -3.85
CA GLN A 221 6.49 25.09 -5.30
C GLN A 221 7.72 24.52 -6.03
N ILE A 222 8.94 24.68 -5.48
CA ILE A 222 10.14 24.04 -6.05
C ILE A 222 10.06 22.52 -5.87
N LEU A 223 9.66 22.05 -4.68
CA LEU A 223 9.45 20.63 -4.44
C LEU A 223 8.26 20.11 -5.27
N TRP A 224 7.16 20.87 -5.35
CA TRP A 224 6.01 20.51 -6.18
C TRP A 224 6.39 20.34 -7.66
N LYS A 225 7.22 21.24 -8.20
CA LYS A 225 7.73 21.13 -9.57
C LYS A 225 8.55 19.85 -9.75
N ALA A 226 9.43 19.51 -8.81
CA ALA A 226 10.21 18.26 -8.88
C ALA A 226 9.33 17.01 -8.83
N ILE A 227 8.23 17.04 -8.06
CA ILE A 227 7.23 15.95 -8.03
C ILE A 227 6.58 15.78 -9.41
N ILE A 228 6.12 16.88 -10.01
CA ILE A 228 5.51 16.86 -11.36
C ILE A 228 6.51 16.36 -12.40
N GLU A 229 7.75 16.85 -12.37
CA GLU A 229 8.81 16.41 -13.30
C GLU A 229 9.04 14.89 -13.20
N ALA A 230 9.13 14.34 -11.98
CA ALA A 230 9.25 12.90 -11.77
C ALA A 230 8.03 12.12 -12.32
N GLN A 231 6.81 12.64 -12.11
CA GLN A 231 5.57 12.04 -12.63
C GLN A 231 5.50 12.07 -14.15
N VAL A 232 5.91 13.17 -14.77
CA VAL A 232 5.98 13.28 -16.24
C VAL A 232 6.99 12.29 -16.81
N GLU A 233 8.14 12.13 -16.17
CA GLU A 233 9.20 11.23 -16.64
C GLU A 233 8.87 9.74 -16.42
N THR A 234 8.19 9.39 -15.32
CA THR A 234 8.10 7.99 -14.85
C THR A 234 6.69 7.49 -14.54
N GLY A 235 5.69 8.38 -14.54
CA GLY A 235 4.35 8.08 -14.03
C GLY A 235 4.24 7.98 -12.50
N THR A 236 5.33 8.23 -11.77
CA THR A 236 5.45 8.10 -10.30
C THR A 236 6.19 9.33 -9.72
N PRO A 237 6.05 9.67 -8.43
CA PRO A 237 5.44 8.89 -7.35
C PRO A 237 3.91 8.85 -7.36
N TYR A 238 3.36 7.82 -6.74
CA TYR A 238 1.95 7.79 -6.34
C TYR A 238 1.63 8.93 -5.36
N MET A 239 0.39 9.40 -5.38
CA MET A 239 -0.07 10.55 -4.58
C MET A 239 -1.10 10.10 -3.56
N LEU A 240 -0.76 10.13 -2.28
CA LEU A 240 -1.70 9.80 -1.21
C LEU A 240 -1.69 10.91 -0.16
N TYR A 241 -2.88 11.28 0.29
CA TYR A 241 -3.07 12.38 1.25
C TYR A 241 -3.21 11.84 2.67
N LYS A 242 -2.10 11.87 3.42
CA LYS A 242 -1.94 11.34 4.79
C LYS A 242 -3.11 11.70 5.69
N ASP A 243 -3.48 12.98 5.71
CA ASP A 243 -4.49 13.48 6.63
C ASP A 243 -5.88 13.03 6.24
N ALA A 244 -6.20 12.96 4.95
CA ALA A 244 -7.46 12.43 4.47
C ALA A 244 -7.60 10.92 4.79
N CYS A 245 -6.51 10.16 4.61
CA CYS A 245 -6.44 8.74 4.95
C CYS A 245 -6.67 8.50 6.44
N ASN A 246 -5.94 9.21 7.30
CA ASN A 246 -6.04 9.07 8.75
C ASN A 246 -7.39 9.55 9.31
N ARG A 247 -7.89 10.71 8.85
CA ARG A 247 -9.16 11.31 9.31
C ARG A 247 -10.37 10.39 9.10
N LYS A 248 -10.37 9.65 7.98
CA LYS A 248 -11.50 8.85 7.51
C LYS A 248 -11.33 7.35 7.74
N SER A 249 -10.21 6.91 8.32
CA SER A 249 -10.02 5.49 8.61
C SER A 249 -10.81 5.06 9.84
N ASN A 250 -11.43 3.88 9.76
CA ASN A 250 -12.01 3.22 10.93
C ASN A 250 -10.92 2.68 11.89
N GLN A 251 -9.67 2.56 11.42
CA GLN A 251 -8.51 2.14 12.21
C GLN A 251 -7.77 3.31 12.87
N LYS A 252 -8.26 4.56 12.76
CA LYS A 252 -7.63 5.74 13.39
C LYS A 252 -7.47 5.62 14.91
N ASN A 253 -8.22 4.71 15.55
CA ASN A 253 -8.11 4.39 16.97
C ASN A 253 -6.83 3.62 17.32
N LEU A 254 -6.11 3.06 16.34
CA LEU A 254 -4.87 2.30 16.55
C LEU A 254 -3.63 3.20 16.58
N GLY A 255 -3.72 4.41 16.02
CA GLY A 255 -2.62 5.35 15.86
C GLY A 255 -2.57 5.91 14.44
N THR A 256 -1.49 6.64 14.14
CA THR A 256 -1.28 7.22 12.81
C THR A 256 -0.91 6.13 11.80
N ILE A 257 -1.68 6.06 10.72
CA ILE A 257 -1.40 5.25 9.55
C ILE A 257 -0.33 5.94 8.71
N LYS A 258 0.72 5.19 8.38
CA LYS A 258 1.98 5.73 7.83
C LYS A 258 2.19 5.44 6.34
N CYS A 259 1.44 4.53 5.74
CA CYS A 259 1.47 4.30 4.30
C CYS A 259 0.20 3.61 3.80
N SER A 260 0.16 3.42 2.49
CA SER A 260 -0.72 2.46 1.83
C SER A 260 0.10 1.26 1.31
N ASN A 261 -0.53 0.36 0.56
CA ASN A 261 0.08 -0.83 -0.01
C ASN A 261 0.76 -0.55 -1.37
N LEU A 262 1.17 -1.60 -2.08
CA LEU A 262 1.74 -1.51 -3.43
C LEU A 262 0.83 -0.76 -4.44
N CYS A 263 -0.48 -0.93 -4.32
CA CYS A 263 -1.47 -0.50 -5.32
C CYS A 263 -2.34 0.70 -4.87
N THR A 264 -2.03 1.31 -3.72
CA THR A 264 -2.62 2.56 -3.19
C THR A 264 -4.06 2.50 -2.68
N GLU A 265 -4.71 1.33 -2.69
CA GLU A 265 -6.11 1.16 -2.30
C GLU A 265 -6.31 0.80 -0.83
N ILE A 266 -5.28 0.28 -0.16
CA ILE A 266 -5.37 -0.20 1.22
C ILE A 266 -4.76 0.80 2.18
N VAL A 267 -5.51 1.18 3.21
CA VAL A 267 -5.09 2.15 4.25
C VAL A 267 -5.28 1.47 5.60
N GLU A 268 -4.25 0.77 6.05
CA GLU A 268 -4.23 -0.02 7.27
C GLU A 268 -3.06 0.38 8.17
N TYR A 269 -3.25 0.24 9.48
CA TYR A 269 -2.25 0.54 10.49
C TYR A 269 -1.07 -0.44 10.44
N THR A 270 0.13 0.07 10.71
CA THR A 270 1.37 -0.70 10.79
C THR A 270 2.24 -0.22 11.94
N SER A 271 2.94 -1.14 12.59
CA SER A 271 3.87 -0.87 13.70
C SER A 271 5.06 -1.84 13.62
N SER A 272 5.96 -1.79 14.60
CA SER A 272 7.09 -2.72 14.70
C SER A 272 6.67 -4.19 14.95
N ASP A 273 5.47 -4.41 15.50
CA ASP A 273 4.86 -5.72 15.80
C ASP A 273 3.67 -6.10 14.90
N GLU A 274 3.24 -5.20 14.01
CA GLU A 274 2.11 -5.40 13.11
C GLU A 274 2.46 -5.06 11.66
N VAL A 275 2.36 -6.08 10.80
CA VAL A 275 2.42 -5.94 9.35
C VAL A 275 1.01 -6.14 8.80
N ALA A 276 0.41 -5.09 8.25
CA ALA A 276 -0.97 -5.17 7.74
C ALA A 276 -1.06 -6.05 6.48
N VAL A 277 -2.25 -6.63 6.23
CA VAL A 277 -2.44 -7.71 5.24
C VAL A 277 -3.71 -7.49 4.43
N CYS A 278 -3.56 -7.52 3.11
CA CYS A 278 -4.67 -7.26 2.18
C CYS A 278 -5.35 -8.57 1.76
N ASN A 279 -6.55 -8.84 2.30
CA ASN A 279 -7.43 -9.96 1.91
C ASN A 279 -8.42 -9.49 0.84
N LEU A 280 -8.21 -9.86 -0.44
CA LEU A 280 -8.84 -9.17 -1.57
C LEU A 280 -9.72 -10.08 -2.45
N ALA A 281 -10.84 -9.52 -2.93
CA ALA A 281 -11.68 -10.07 -3.99
C ALA A 281 -12.32 -8.93 -4.79
N SER A 282 -12.79 -9.19 -6.00
CA SER A 282 -13.49 -8.19 -6.82
C SER A 282 -14.81 -8.70 -7.40
N ILE A 283 -15.84 -7.87 -7.30
CA ILE A 283 -17.18 -8.13 -7.82
C ILE A 283 -17.27 -7.67 -9.28
N ALA A 284 -17.82 -8.51 -10.16
CA ALA A 284 -18.02 -8.19 -11.57
C ALA A 284 -19.34 -7.41 -11.75
N LEU A 285 -19.27 -6.07 -11.73
CA LEU A 285 -20.46 -5.20 -11.73
C LEU A 285 -21.36 -5.42 -12.95
N ASN A 286 -20.79 -5.80 -14.08
CA ASN A 286 -21.52 -6.04 -15.32
C ASN A 286 -22.49 -7.22 -15.23
N MET A 287 -22.31 -8.13 -14.25
CA MET A 287 -23.19 -9.30 -14.05
C MET A 287 -24.53 -8.95 -13.39
N PHE A 288 -24.70 -7.71 -12.91
CA PHE A 288 -25.92 -7.27 -12.23
C PHE A 288 -26.83 -6.41 -13.09
N VAL A 289 -26.53 -6.28 -14.40
CA VAL A 289 -27.40 -5.59 -15.36
C VAL A 289 -28.46 -6.56 -15.87
N ASN A 290 -29.72 -6.23 -15.68
CA ASN A 290 -30.87 -7.01 -16.18
C ASN A 290 -31.09 -6.77 -17.68
N GLU A 291 -31.88 -7.62 -18.34
CA GLU A 291 -32.21 -7.48 -19.78
C GLU A 291 -32.93 -6.17 -20.11
N ASP A 292 -33.73 -5.64 -19.17
CA ASP A 292 -34.41 -4.35 -19.26
C ASP A 292 -33.48 -3.14 -19.01
N LYS A 293 -32.17 -3.39 -18.83
CA LYS A 293 -31.11 -2.41 -18.52
C LYS A 293 -31.22 -1.78 -17.13
N SER A 294 -32.07 -2.31 -16.24
CA SER A 294 -32.04 -1.96 -14.82
C SER A 294 -30.87 -2.64 -14.09
N TYR A 295 -30.49 -2.11 -12.92
CA TYR A 295 -29.39 -2.64 -12.13
C TYR A 295 -29.89 -3.37 -10.87
N ASN A 296 -29.46 -4.62 -10.68
CA ASN A 296 -29.94 -5.49 -9.62
C ASN A 296 -29.13 -5.33 -8.32
N PHE A 297 -29.45 -4.30 -7.55
CA PHE A 297 -28.80 -4.03 -6.26
C PHE A 297 -29.06 -5.11 -5.20
N ILE A 298 -30.18 -5.83 -5.27
CA ILE A 298 -30.51 -6.92 -4.32
C ILE A 298 -29.50 -8.05 -4.50
N LYS A 299 -29.31 -8.51 -5.74
CA LYS A 299 -28.35 -9.57 -6.04
C LYS A 299 -26.91 -9.13 -5.75
N LEU A 300 -26.56 -7.88 -6.04
CA LEU A 300 -25.25 -7.32 -5.68
C LEU A 300 -25.00 -7.41 -4.16
N LYS A 301 -25.97 -7.02 -3.35
CA LYS A 301 -25.89 -7.11 -1.88
C LYS A 301 -25.72 -8.56 -1.41
N GLU A 302 -26.46 -9.51 -1.99
CA GLU A 302 -26.35 -10.93 -1.67
C GLU A 302 -24.95 -11.47 -1.96
N VAL A 303 -24.42 -11.22 -3.17
CA VAL A 303 -23.08 -11.66 -3.57
C VAL A 303 -22.02 -11.01 -2.68
N THR A 304 -22.14 -9.71 -2.40
CA THR A 304 -21.20 -8.98 -1.53
C THR A 304 -21.11 -9.62 -0.15
N LYS A 305 -22.24 -10.03 0.46
CA LYS A 305 -22.23 -10.72 1.76
C LYS A 305 -21.46 -12.03 1.72
N ILE A 306 -21.60 -12.81 0.65
CA ILE A 306 -20.84 -14.06 0.48
C ILE A 306 -19.35 -13.76 0.32
N VAL A 307 -18.98 -12.75 -0.47
CA VAL A 307 -17.58 -12.33 -0.59
C VAL A 307 -17.00 -11.91 0.76
N THR A 308 -17.73 -11.14 1.57
CA THR A 308 -17.34 -10.77 2.94
C THR A 308 -17.05 -12.00 3.80
N GLN A 309 -17.96 -12.98 3.80
CA GLN A 309 -17.79 -14.22 4.58
C GLN A 309 -16.58 -15.03 4.10
N ASN A 310 -16.39 -15.12 2.78
CA ASN A 310 -15.25 -15.83 2.19
C ASN A 310 -13.92 -15.19 2.58
N LEU A 311 -13.81 -13.86 2.46
CA LEU A 311 -12.60 -13.12 2.86
C LEU A 311 -12.34 -13.24 4.37
N ASN A 312 -13.39 -13.24 5.20
CA ASN A 312 -13.23 -13.46 6.63
C ASN A 312 -12.69 -14.86 6.95
N LYS A 313 -13.13 -15.91 6.24
CA LYS A 313 -12.57 -17.27 6.40
C LYS A 313 -11.12 -17.35 5.92
N ILE A 314 -10.78 -16.63 4.84
CA ILE A 314 -9.40 -16.55 4.33
C ILE A 314 -8.43 -16.09 5.41
N ILE A 315 -8.82 -15.13 6.27
CA ILE A 315 -7.98 -14.66 7.37
C ILE A 315 -7.55 -15.83 8.28
N ASP A 316 -8.44 -16.78 8.56
CA ASP A 316 -8.16 -17.89 9.46
C ASP A 316 -7.35 -19.01 8.80
N VAL A 317 -7.59 -19.29 7.51
CA VAL A 317 -6.92 -20.38 6.78
C VAL A 317 -5.61 -19.96 6.11
N ASN A 318 -5.32 -18.65 6.03
CA ASN A 318 -4.13 -18.13 5.37
C ASN A 318 -2.84 -18.57 6.07
N TYR A 319 -1.85 -18.97 5.27
CA TYR A 319 -0.47 -19.11 5.73
C TYR A 319 0.22 -17.75 5.70
N TYR A 320 0.61 -17.25 6.87
CA TYR A 320 1.32 -15.98 7.00
C TYR A 320 2.85 -16.20 6.92
N PRO A 321 3.57 -15.45 6.07
CA PRO A 321 5.02 -15.62 5.91
C PRO A 321 5.82 -15.13 7.13
N ILE A 322 5.24 -14.25 7.94
CA ILE A 322 5.84 -13.67 9.14
C ILE A 322 4.79 -13.56 10.27
N PRO A 323 5.20 -13.64 11.56
CA PRO A 323 4.26 -13.61 12.68
C PRO A 323 3.55 -12.26 12.86
N GLU A 324 4.21 -11.14 12.56
CA GLU A 324 3.62 -9.80 12.66
C GLU A 324 2.42 -9.62 11.71
N ALA A 325 2.44 -10.31 10.56
CA ALA A 325 1.33 -10.32 9.62
C ALA A 325 0.12 -11.08 10.15
N LYS A 326 0.36 -12.24 10.79
CA LYS A 326 -0.70 -13.00 11.46
C LYS A 326 -1.27 -12.19 12.62
N ASN A 327 -0.42 -11.54 13.40
CA ASN A 327 -0.81 -10.71 14.54
C ASN A 327 -1.78 -9.60 14.10
N SER A 328 -1.42 -8.81 13.10
CA SER A 328 -2.27 -7.72 12.58
C SER A 328 -3.61 -8.24 12.05
N ASN A 329 -3.60 -9.26 11.17
CA ASN A 329 -4.83 -9.73 10.53
C ASN A 329 -5.78 -10.40 11.53
N MET A 330 -5.27 -11.07 12.57
CA MET A 330 -6.12 -11.66 13.61
C MET A 330 -6.68 -10.63 14.60
N ARG A 331 -5.96 -9.52 14.85
CA ARG A 331 -6.44 -8.43 15.72
C ARG A 331 -7.55 -7.61 15.06
N HIS A 332 -7.37 -7.23 13.80
CA HIS A 332 -8.19 -6.20 13.16
C HIS A 332 -9.11 -6.72 12.05
N ARG A 333 -8.81 -7.91 11.53
CA ARG A 333 -9.55 -8.62 10.48
C ARG A 333 -9.99 -7.77 9.28
N PRO A 334 -9.12 -6.93 8.69
CA PRO A 334 -9.49 -6.12 7.54
C PRO A 334 -9.72 -6.97 6.28
N ILE A 335 -10.63 -6.52 5.41
CA ILE A 335 -10.89 -7.13 4.10
C ILE A 335 -11.06 -6.03 3.05
N GLY A 336 -10.64 -6.31 1.82
CA GLY A 336 -10.79 -5.41 0.68
C GLY A 336 -11.68 -5.99 -0.40
N ILE A 337 -12.92 -5.49 -0.51
CA ILE A 337 -13.84 -5.84 -1.59
C ILE A 337 -13.76 -4.75 -2.66
N GLY A 338 -13.17 -5.10 -3.80
CA GLY A 338 -13.10 -4.24 -4.97
C GLY A 338 -14.18 -4.55 -6.00
N VAL A 339 -14.06 -3.90 -7.16
CA VAL A 339 -14.98 -4.06 -8.28
C VAL A 339 -14.20 -4.16 -9.60
N GLN A 340 -14.84 -4.76 -10.60
CA GLN A 340 -14.39 -4.77 -11.99
C GLN A 340 -15.59 -4.59 -12.92
N GLY A 341 -15.34 -4.18 -14.17
CA GLY A 341 -16.39 -4.04 -15.18
C GLY A 341 -17.31 -2.83 -15.01
N LEU A 342 -16.89 -1.77 -14.30
CA LEU A 342 -17.71 -0.55 -14.15
C LEU A 342 -18.05 0.09 -15.51
N ALA A 343 -17.07 0.17 -16.40
CA ALA A 343 -17.29 0.69 -17.75
C ALA A 343 -18.24 -0.21 -18.56
N ASP A 344 -18.08 -1.53 -18.46
CA ASP A 344 -18.96 -2.51 -19.10
C ASP A 344 -20.40 -2.38 -18.58
N THR A 345 -20.60 -2.20 -17.27
CA THR A 345 -21.92 -1.92 -16.67
C THR A 345 -22.57 -0.71 -17.33
N PHE A 346 -21.84 0.41 -17.43
CA PHE A 346 -22.34 1.62 -18.08
C PHE A 346 -22.68 1.39 -19.55
N VAL A 347 -21.84 0.67 -20.29
CA VAL A 347 -22.10 0.30 -21.70
C VAL A 347 -23.37 -0.56 -21.84
N LEU A 348 -23.53 -1.57 -21.00
CA LEU A 348 -24.70 -2.47 -21.01
C LEU A 348 -25.99 -1.69 -20.68
N MET A 349 -25.93 -0.79 -19.70
CA MET A 349 -27.06 0.07 -19.31
C MET A 349 -27.31 1.23 -20.27
N ARG A 350 -26.44 1.44 -21.28
CA ARG A 350 -26.50 2.57 -22.23
C ARG A 350 -26.34 3.94 -21.55
N ILE A 351 -25.49 4.00 -20.54
CA ILE A 351 -25.19 5.20 -19.77
C ILE A 351 -23.79 5.68 -20.15
N PRO A 352 -23.61 6.91 -20.67
CA PRO A 352 -22.28 7.49 -20.85
C PRO A 352 -21.58 7.70 -19.50
N TYR A 353 -20.27 7.43 -19.44
CA TYR A 353 -19.48 7.48 -18.20
C TYR A 353 -19.58 8.83 -17.46
N GLU A 354 -19.61 9.94 -18.19
CA GLU A 354 -19.63 11.30 -17.63
C GLU A 354 -21.06 11.81 -17.34
N SER A 355 -22.08 10.99 -17.58
CA SER A 355 -23.48 11.41 -17.43
C SER A 355 -23.90 11.51 -15.96
N LYS A 356 -24.91 12.33 -15.67
CA LYS A 356 -25.53 12.41 -14.34
C LYS A 356 -26.06 11.05 -13.86
N SER A 357 -26.53 10.22 -14.78
CA SER A 357 -27.01 8.87 -14.45
C SER A 357 -25.87 7.94 -14.03
N ALA A 358 -24.69 8.03 -14.65
CA ALA A 358 -23.50 7.28 -14.22
C ALA A 358 -23.00 7.73 -12.85
N ILE A 359 -23.09 9.03 -12.54
CA ILE A 359 -22.71 9.57 -11.23
C ILE A 359 -23.68 9.11 -10.12
N MET A 360 -24.96 8.96 -10.46
CA MET A 360 -25.99 8.52 -9.51
C MET A 360 -25.96 7.00 -9.25
N LEU A 361 -25.62 6.22 -10.28
CA LEU A 361 -25.49 4.76 -10.22
C LEU A 361 -24.26 4.35 -9.42
#